data_AF-A0A7X7T3Y7-F1
#
_entry.id   AF-A0A7X7T3Y7-F1
#
_cell.length_a   1.000
_cell.length_b   1.000
_cell.length_c   1.000
_cell.angle_alpha   90.00
_cell.angle_beta   90.00
_cell.angle_gamma   90.00
#
_symmetry.space_group_name_H-M   'P 1'
#
loop_
_entity.id
_entity.type
_entity.pdbx_description
1 polymer ?
#
loop_
_entity_poly.entity_id
_entity_poly.type
_entity_poly.pdbx_seq_one_letter_code
_entity_poly.pdbx_strand_id
1 'polypeptide(L)'
;MQVGARAVAVVAMVAAGCGQPGRVAPDSPAPKPTATAVATLAAADVRAYVAVRGRALGKVEERVAAEEAHGSGSAAVLPDLVEAEREAAAALGVAYGRYVWARERTARVLALRRLAEDRRLLVGELARTQADLLNQLGQASDPASREFLQAQIRSLEAQVAKLRKELADEPGVEAEVALIEAVRVDLALLHSREEKVQEKLRQLVRRQVNEGGVGKTRGTPDSP
;
A
#
# COMPACT_ATOMS: atom_id res chain seq x y z
N MET A 1 52.35 -0.76 -1.83
CA MET A 1 51.23 -0.20 -1.04
C MET A 1 49.99 -1.02 -1.32
N GLN A 2 49.33 -1.47 -0.27
CA GLN A 2 48.30 -2.51 -0.26
C GLN A 2 46.96 -2.11 -0.90
N VAL A 3 46.38 -3.16 -1.51
CA VAL A 3 45.03 -3.47 -1.99
C VAL A 3 43.86 -2.83 -1.20
N GLY A 4 42.78 -2.50 -1.90
CA GLY A 4 41.49 -2.13 -1.30
C GLY A 4 40.27 -2.52 -2.15
N ALA A 5 40.13 -3.81 -2.49
CA ALA A 5 38.90 -4.38 -3.04
C ALA A 5 37.87 -4.59 -1.91
N ARG A 6 36.70 -3.94 -1.99
CA ARG A 6 35.58 -4.17 -1.08
C ARG A 6 34.64 -5.21 -1.69
N ALA A 7 34.82 -6.46 -1.29
CA ALA A 7 33.83 -7.51 -1.43
C ALA A 7 32.89 -7.46 -0.21
N VAL A 8 31.58 -7.34 -0.46
CA VAL A 8 30.54 -7.46 0.59
C VAL A 8 30.18 -8.94 0.67
N ALA A 9 30.69 -9.62 1.70
CA ALA A 9 30.34 -10.99 2.03
C ALA A 9 29.06 -10.99 2.90
N VAL A 10 28.01 -11.66 2.43
CA VAL A 10 26.79 -11.93 3.20
C VAL A 10 27.10 -13.08 4.16
N VAL A 11 27.02 -12.79 5.45
CA VAL A 11 27.20 -13.75 6.55
C VAL A 11 25.96 -14.64 6.62
N ALA A 12 26.11 -15.91 6.22
CA ALA A 12 25.16 -16.96 6.56
C ALA A 12 25.43 -17.45 7.99
N MET A 13 24.52 -17.15 8.91
CA MET A 13 24.50 -17.72 10.27
C MET A 13 24.28 -19.24 10.17
N VAL A 14 25.31 -20.03 10.45
CA VAL A 14 25.19 -21.46 10.76
C VAL A 14 25.19 -21.59 12.28
N ALA A 15 24.01 -21.80 12.84
CA ALA A 15 23.86 -22.24 14.23
C ALA A 15 24.22 -23.72 14.29
N ALA A 16 25.34 -24.03 14.95
CA ALA A 16 25.68 -25.38 15.38
C ALA A 16 24.90 -25.72 16.66
N GLY A 17 24.19 -26.85 16.65
CA GLY A 17 23.59 -27.47 17.82
C GLY A 17 23.54 -28.99 17.63
N CYS A 18 24.39 -29.70 18.36
CA CYS A 18 24.61 -31.15 18.33
C CYS A 18 23.45 -31.97 18.92
N GLY A 19 23.18 -33.17 18.37
CA GLY A 19 22.41 -34.21 19.07
C GLY A 19 21.79 -35.35 18.22
N GLN A 20 22.62 -36.32 17.78
CA GLN A 20 22.38 -37.78 17.55
C GLN A 20 21.14 -38.35 16.78
N PRO A 21 21.21 -39.61 16.28
CA PRO A 21 20.71 -39.98 14.96
C PRO A 21 19.41 -40.79 15.00
N GLY A 22 18.44 -40.42 14.18
CA GLY A 22 17.18 -41.16 14.04
C GLY A 22 16.72 -41.22 12.59
N ARG A 23 16.89 -42.39 11.98
CA ARG A 23 16.18 -42.93 10.79
C ARG A 23 15.73 -41.91 9.72
N VAL A 24 16.46 -41.87 8.61
CA VAL A 24 16.00 -41.27 7.35
C VAL A 24 14.89 -42.16 6.77
N ALA A 25 13.64 -41.70 6.87
CA ALA A 25 12.55 -42.18 6.02
C ALA A 25 12.72 -41.56 4.62
N PRO A 26 12.38 -42.28 3.53
CA PRO A 26 12.56 -41.78 2.17
C PRO A 26 11.71 -40.53 1.94
N ASP A 27 12.35 -39.53 1.31
CA ASP A 27 11.79 -38.25 0.90
C ASP A 27 10.39 -38.41 0.30
N SER A 28 9.37 -37.98 1.05
CA SER A 28 8.12 -37.57 0.44
C SER A 28 8.41 -36.28 -0.30
N PRO A 29 8.20 -36.18 -1.63
CA PRO A 29 8.43 -34.95 -2.34
C PRO A 29 7.57 -33.85 -1.71
N ALA A 30 8.22 -32.78 -1.27
CA ALA A 30 7.55 -31.63 -0.70
C ALA A 30 6.40 -31.22 -1.65
N PRO A 31 5.17 -31.01 -1.14
CA PRO A 31 4.06 -30.63 -1.98
C PRO A 31 4.44 -29.34 -2.69
N LYS A 32 4.57 -29.42 -4.02
CA LYS A 32 4.71 -28.24 -4.87
C LYS A 32 3.50 -27.34 -4.56
N PRO A 33 3.67 -26.04 -4.30
CA PRO A 33 2.54 -25.14 -4.13
C PRO A 33 1.71 -25.23 -5.40
N THR A 34 0.54 -25.86 -5.29
CA THR A 34 -0.45 -25.83 -6.35
C THR A 34 -0.73 -24.36 -6.61
N ALA A 35 -0.56 -23.91 -7.84
CA ALA A 35 -0.85 -22.53 -8.21
C ALA A 35 -2.32 -22.27 -7.89
N THR A 36 -2.60 -21.74 -6.70
CA THR A 36 -3.91 -21.26 -6.33
C THR A 36 -4.24 -20.19 -7.36
N ALA A 37 -5.27 -20.42 -8.17
CA ALA A 37 -5.72 -19.43 -9.13
C ALA A 37 -5.89 -18.12 -8.36
N VAL A 38 -5.01 -17.14 -8.65
CA VAL A 38 -5.04 -15.85 -7.96
C VAL A 38 -6.38 -15.24 -8.34
N ALA A 39 -7.29 -15.17 -7.38
CA ALA A 39 -8.61 -14.60 -7.63
C ALA A 39 -8.43 -13.22 -8.26
N THR A 40 -9.14 -12.96 -9.36
CA THR A 40 -9.15 -11.67 -10.05
C THR A 40 -10.34 -10.85 -9.61
N LEU A 41 -10.19 -9.53 -9.62
CA LEU A 41 -11.25 -8.60 -9.26
C LEU A 41 -12.34 -8.65 -10.33
N ALA A 42 -13.59 -8.90 -9.93
CA ALA A 42 -14.74 -8.81 -10.81
C ALA A 42 -15.48 -7.48 -10.59
N ALA A 43 -16.26 -7.05 -11.58
CA ALA A 43 -17.06 -5.83 -11.49
C ALA A 43 -18.04 -5.85 -10.30
N ALA A 44 -18.57 -7.03 -9.95
CA ALA A 44 -19.42 -7.22 -8.79
C ALA A 44 -18.69 -6.95 -7.47
N ASP A 45 -17.40 -7.31 -7.37
CA ASP A 45 -16.60 -7.08 -6.17
C ASP A 45 -16.37 -5.59 -5.92
N VAL A 46 -16.06 -4.84 -6.99
CA VAL A 46 -15.85 -3.40 -6.92
C VAL A 46 -17.13 -2.67 -6.53
N ARG A 47 -18.27 -3.05 -7.12
CA ARG A 47 -19.59 -2.49 -6.74
C ARG A 47 -19.96 -2.81 -5.30
N ALA A 48 -19.72 -4.05 -4.85
CA ALA A 48 -19.96 -4.46 -3.48
C ALA A 48 -19.06 -3.68 -2.50
N TYR A 49 -17.78 -3.49 -2.84
CA TYR A 49 -16.85 -2.67 -2.07
C TYR A 49 -17.36 -1.24 -1.89
N VAL A 50 -17.72 -0.56 -2.98
CA VAL A 50 -18.27 0.81 -2.94
C VAL A 50 -19.55 0.88 -2.12
N ALA A 51 -20.49 -0.05 -2.33
CA ALA A 51 -21.78 -0.05 -1.65
C ALA A 51 -21.66 -0.29 -0.13
N VAL A 52 -20.86 -1.28 0.27
CA VAL A 52 -20.60 -1.57 1.70
C VAL A 52 -19.93 -0.37 2.36
N ARG A 53 -18.89 0.18 1.73
CA ARG A 53 -18.15 1.32 2.28
C ARG A 53 -19.05 2.56 2.40
N GLY A 54 -19.87 2.85 1.39
CA GLY A 54 -20.80 3.98 1.42
C GLY A 54 -21.88 3.86 2.49
N ARG A 55 -22.42 2.66 2.70
CA ARG A 55 -23.42 2.42 3.75
C ARG A 55 -22.80 2.46 5.15
N ALA A 56 -21.63 1.86 5.32
CA ALA A 56 -20.89 1.90 6.58
C ALA A 56 -20.56 3.34 6.98
N LEU A 57 -20.07 4.13 6.01
CA LEU A 57 -19.72 5.53 6.24
C LEU A 57 -20.94 6.39 6.56
N GLY A 58 -22.08 6.17 5.89
CA GLY A 58 -23.34 6.85 6.23
C GLY A 58 -23.77 6.62 7.67
N LYS A 59 -23.69 5.37 8.17
CA LYS A 59 -23.97 5.05 9.58
C LYS A 59 -23.02 5.77 10.53
N VAL A 60 -21.73 5.84 10.20
CA VAL A 60 -20.74 6.56 11.01
C VAL A 60 -21.04 8.06 11.03
N GLU A 61 -21.35 8.65 9.88
CA GLU A 61 -21.74 10.07 9.77
C GLU A 61 -22.97 10.40 10.63
N GLU A 62 -24.01 9.57 10.60
CA GLU A 62 -25.21 9.73 11.42
C GLU A 62 -24.89 9.70 12.93
N ARG A 63 -24.05 8.75 13.36
CA ARG A 63 -23.62 8.63 14.76
C ARG A 63 -22.79 9.84 15.20
N VAL A 64 -21.86 10.31 14.37
CA VAL A 64 -21.07 11.52 14.64
C VAL A 64 -21.97 12.76 14.76
N ALA A 65 -22.94 12.91 13.86
CA ALA A 65 -23.89 14.02 13.92
C ALA A 65 -24.76 13.97 15.17
N ALA A 66 -25.18 12.78 15.62
CA ALA A 66 -25.93 12.60 16.85
C ALA A 66 -25.13 13.03 18.09
N GLU A 67 -23.85 12.64 18.18
CA GLU A 67 -22.96 13.08 19.26
C GLU A 67 -22.71 14.59 19.26
N GLU A 68 -22.52 15.20 18.09
CA GLU A 68 -22.39 16.66 17.95
C GLU A 68 -23.63 17.41 18.48
N ALA A 69 -24.83 16.86 18.25
CA ALA A 69 -26.09 17.49 18.63
C ALA A 69 -26.44 17.31 20.11
N HIS A 70 -26.13 16.16 20.71
CA HIS A 70 -26.59 15.81 22.07
C HIS A 70 -25.51 16.00 23.15
N GLY A 71 -24.24 16.22 22.75
CA GLY A 71 -23.16 16.53 23.68
C GLY A 71 -22.93 15.44 24.75
N SER A 72 -23.31 14.19 24.46
CA SER A 72 -23.42 13.08 25.42
C SER A 72 -22.10 12.59 26.04
N GLY A 73 -20.98 13.28 25.77
CA GLY A 73 -19.75 13.12 26.56
C GLY A 73 -19.12 11.74 26.52
N SER A 74 -19.45 10.87 25.55
CA SER A 74 -18.85 9.54 25.44
C SER A 74 -18.24 9.33 24.06
N ALA A 75 -17.03 9.85 23.83
CA ALA A 75 -16.22 9.43 22.68
C ALA A 75 -15.86 7.93 22.75
N ALA A 76 -16.15 7.26 23.88
CA ALA A 76 -16.05 5.82 24.03
C ALA A 76 -17.12 5.04 23.21
N VAL A 77 -18.13 5.71 22.65
CA VAL A 77 -19.14 5.13 21.73
C VAL A 77 -18.95 5.64 20.30
N LEU A 78 -17.74 6.09 19.93
CA LEU A 78 -17.45 6.35 18.53
C LEU A 78 -17.45 5.02 17.76
N PRO A 79 -18.20 4.90 16.65
CA PRO A 79 -18.37 3.63 15.96
C PRO A 79 -17.03 3.12 15.42
N ASP A 80 -16.78 1.83 15.64
CA ASP A 80 -15.76 1.12 14.87
C ASP A 80 -16.25 1.03 13.42
N LEU A 81 -15.52 1.68 12.50
CA LEU A 81 -15.80 1.60 11.07
C LEU A 81 -15.83 0.14 10.59
N VAL A 82 -15.05 -0.74 11.20
CA VAL A 82 -15.05 -2.18 10.90
C VAL A 82 -16.37 -2.83 11.28
N GLU A 83 -16.96 -2.46 12.42
CA GLU A 83 -18.29 -2.96 12.82
C GLU A 83 -19.37 -2.45 11.85
N ALA A 84 -19.34 -1.15 11.52
CA ALA A 84 -20.25 -0.56 10.54
C ALA A 84 -20.12 -1.23 9.15
N GLU A 85 -18.91 -1.58 8.73
CA GLU A 85 -18.64 -2.36 7.51
C GLU A 85 -19.21 -3.77 7.56
N ARG A 86 -19.04 -4.48 8.69
CA ARG A 86 -19.61 -5.83 8.87
C ARG A 86 -21.13 -5.81 8.80
N GLU A 87 -21.77 -4.87 9.50
CA GLU A 87 -23.21 -4.69 9.46
C GLU A 87 -23.69 -4.30 8.05
N ALA A 88 -22.97 -3.41 7.36
CA ALA A 88 -23.30 -3.01 6.00
C ALA A 88 -23.17 -4.16 5.01
N ALA A 89 -22.12 -4.98 5.13
CA ALA A 89 -21.93 -6.18 4.33
C ALA A 89 -23.07 -7.18 4.55
N ALA A 90 -23.43 -7.45 5.82
CA ALA A 90 -24.55 -8.31 6.16
C ALA A 90 -25.88 -7.80 5.58
N ALA A 91 -26.15 -6.49 5.72
CA ALA A 91 -27.38 -5.87 5.22
C ALA A 91 -27.48 -5.85 3.68
N LEU A 92 -26.35 -5.92 2.97
CA LEU A 92 -26.29 -5.97 1.51
C LEU A 92 -26.14 -7.39 0.96
N GLY A 93 -26.14 -8.42 1.82
CA GLY A 93 -25.94 -9.82 1.41
C GLY A 93 -24.53 -10.10 0.86
N VAL A 94 -23.54 -9.27 1.22
CA VAL A 94 -22.14 -9.42 0.78
C VAL A 94 -21.37 -10.19 1.84
N ALA A 95 -20.69 -11.27 1.43
CA ALA A 95 -19.78 -11.99 2.32
C ALA A 95 -18.64 -11.07 2.78
N TYR A 96 -18.51 -10.84 4.08
CA TYR A 96 -17.52 -9.90 4.63
C TYR A 96 -16.07 -10.24 4.21
N GLY A 97 -15.72 -11.52 4.15
CA GLY A 97 -14.41 -11.94 3.65
C GLY A 97 -14.14 -11.55 2.19
N ARG A 98 -15.17 -11.60 1.33
CA ARG A 98 -15.06 -11.16 -0.07
C ARG A 98 -14.94 -9.65 -0.18
N TYR A 99 -15.67 -8.91 0.66
CA TYR A 99 -15.53 -7.45 0.78
C TYR A 99 -14.10 -7.04 1.16
N VAL A 100 -13.54 -7.63 2.23
CA VAL A 100 -12.18 -7.32 2.69
C VAL A 100 -11.15 -7.63 1.60
N TRP A 101 -11.28 -8.80 0.97
CA TRP A 101 -10.43 -9.18 -0.16
C TRP A 101 -10.52 -8.18 -1.32
N ALA A 102 -11.72 -7.71 -1.69
CA ALA A 102 -11.90 -6.75 -2.77
C ALA A 102 -11.28 -5.38 -2.43
N ARG A 103 -11.39 -4.94 -1.18
CA ARG A 103 -10.75 -3.71 -0.68
C ARG A 103 -9.23 -3.80 -0.78
N GLU A 104 -8.63 -4.90 -0.30
CA GLU A 104 -7.19 -5.13 -0.35
C GLU A 104 -6.68 -5.27 -1.78
N ARG A 105 -7.43 -6.00 -2.64
CA ARG A 105 -7.08 -6.15 -4.05
C ARG A 105 -7.12 -4.81 -4.77
N THR A 106 -8.14 -3.98 -4.52
CA THR A 106 -8.25 -2.63 -5.09
C THR A 106 -7.04 -1.76 -4.69
N ALA A 107 -6.66 -1.76 -3.40
CA ALA A 107 -5.48 -1.03 -2.93
C ALA A 107 -4.18 -1.52 -3.59
N ARG A 108 -4.01 -2.85 -3.70
CA ARG A 108 -2.84 -3.45 -4.36
C ARG A 108 -2.77 -3.10 -5.84
N VAL A 109 -3.88 -3.12 -6.56
CA VAL A 109 -3.94 -2.76 -7.98
C VAL A 109 -3.55 -1.30 -8.20
N LEU A 110 -4.04 -0.38 -7.37
CA LEU A 110 -3.66 1.03 -7.44
C LEU A 110 -2.17 1.24 -7.14
N ALA A 111 -1.62 0.53 -6.16
CA ALA A 111 -0.19 0.59 -5.83
C ALA A 111 0.69 0.05 -6.98
N LEU A 112 0.29 -1.06 -7.61
CA LEU A 112 0.99 -1.63 -8.77
C LEU A 112 0.93 -0.69 -9.97
N ARG A 113 -0.23 -0.09 -10.25
CA ARG A 113 -0.35 0.92 -11.30
C ARG A 113 0.59 2.10 -11.05
N ARG A 114 0.65 2.59 -9.81
CA ARG A 114 1.55 3.70 -9.46
C ARG A 114 3.01 3.32 -9.70
N LEU A 115 3.42 2.13 -9.26
CA LEU A 115 4.76 1.62 -9.50
C LEU A 115 5.07 1.49 -11.00
N ALA A 116 4.11 1.04 -11.81
CA ALA A 116 4.25 0.97 -13.25
C ALA A 116 4.40 2.35 -13.89
N GLU A 117 3.64 3.35 -13.43
CA GLU A 117 3.77 4.75 -13.86
C GLU A 117 5.16 5.31 -13.50
N ASP A 118 5.62 5.11 -12.27
CA ASP A 118 6.94 5.57 -11.82
C ASP A 118 8.08 4.89 -12.61
N ARG A 119 7.96 3.59 -12.91
CA ARG A 119 8.90 2.87 -13.79
C ARG A 119 8.90 3.41 -15.23
N ARG A 120 7.73 3.74 -15.79
CA ARG A 120 7.62 4.32 -17.13
C ARG A 120 8.31 5.69 -17.20
N LEU A 121 8.13 6.52 -16.17
CA LEU A 121 8.82 7.81 -16.05
C LEU A 121 10.35 7.61 -16.00
N LEU A 122 10.81 6.68 -15.16
CA LEU A 122 12.24 6.35 -15.04
C LEU A 122 12.82 5.88 -16.38
N VAL A 123 12.13 5.00 -17.12
CA VAL A 123 12.57 4.58 -18.46
C VAL A 123 12.70 5.77 -19.41
N GLY A 124 11.78 6.74 -19.35
CA GLY A 124 11.85 7.97 -20.15
C GLY A 124 13.03 8.88 -19.76
N GLU A 125 13.35 8.97 -18.47
CA GLU A 125 14.54 9.68 -17.97
C GLU A 125 15.83 9.03 -18.43
N LEU A 126 15.95 7.71 -18.26
CA LEU A 126 17.13 6.96 -18.70
C LEU A 126 17.33 7.04 -20.22
N ALA A 127 16.26 7.07 -21.02
CA ALA A 127 16.36 7.29 -22.46
C ALA A 127 16.95 8.67 -22.82
N ARG A 128 16.60 9.72 -22.07
CA ARG A 128 17.20 11.06 -22.25
C ARG A 128 18.68 11.05 -21.88
N THR A 129 19.03 10.47 -20.75
CA THR A 129 20.44 10.30 -20.35
C THR A 129 21.23 9.50 -21.39
N GLN A 130 20.64 8.46 -21.98
CA GLN A 130 21.29 7.70 -23.05
C GLN A 130 21.58 8.57 -24.28
N ALA A 131 20.62 9.40 -24.71
CA ALA A 131 20.80 10.31 -25.83
C ALA A 131 21.94 11.31 -25.56
N ASP A 132 22.01 11.84 -24.33
CA ASP A 132 23.08 12.75 -23.92
C ASP A 132 24.45 12.06 -23.94
N LEU A 133 24.55 10.82 -23.43
CA LEU A 133 25.78 10.03 -23.47
C LEU A 133 26.20 9.70 -24.91
N LEU A 134 25.26 9.41 -25.81
CA LEU A 134 25.53 9.18 -27.22
C LEU A 134 26.04 10.45 -27.91
N ASN A 135 25.47 11.61 -27.58
CA ASN A 135 25.95 12.91 -28.07
C ASN A 135 27.38 13.19 -27.58
N GLN A 136 27.66 12.96 -26.30
CA GLN A 136 29.01 13.10 -25.73
C GLN A 136 30.00 12.14 -26.38
N LEU A 137 29.60 10.89 -26.66
CA LEU A 137 30.43 9.91 -27.35
C LEU A 137 30.77 10.35 -28.78
N GLY A 138 29.83 11.01 -29.46
CA GLY A 138 30.05 11.61 -30.78
C GLY A 138 31.07 12.76 -30.76
N GLN A 139 31.19 13.47 -29.64
CA GLN A 139 32.12 14.60 -29.45
C GLN A 139 33.48 14.16 -28.84
N ALA A 140 33.52 13.02 -28.16
CA ALA A 140 34.72 12.51 -27.50
C ALA A 140 35.79 12.07 -28.52
N SER A 141 36.97 12.68 -28.41
CA SER A 141 38.11 12.45 -29.31
C SER A 141 39.10 11.44 -28.76
N ASP A 142 39.26 11.33 -27.43
CA ASP A 142 40.22 10.43 -26.82
C ASP A 142 39.66 9.01 -26.62
N PRO A 143 40.48 7.96 -26.82
CA PRO A 143 40.02 6.57 -26.72
C PRO A 143 39.46 6.20 -25.33
N ALA A 144 40.07 6.70 -24.25
CA ALA A 144 39.67 6.35 -22.90
C ALA A 144 38.27 6.87 -22.55
N SER A 145 37.96 8.13 -22.88
CA SER A 145 36.62 8.69 -22.68
C SER A 145 35.57 7.99 -23.53
N ARG A 146 35.92 7.60 -24.76
CA ARG A 146 35.01 6.82 -25.63
C ARG A 146 34.69 5.46 -25.02
N GLU A 147 35.68 4.72 -24.54
CA GLU A 147 35.48 3.43 -23.88
C GLU A 147 34.63 3.56 -22.60
N PHE A 148 34.89 4.60 -21.81
CA PHE A 148 34.12 4.91 -20.61
C PHE A 148 32.65 5.23 -20.92
N LEU A 149 32.39 6.11 -21.89
CA LEU A 149 31.03 6.47 -22.33
C LEU A 149 30.29 5.25 -22.89
N GLN A 150 30.95 4.41 -23.69
CA GLN A 150 30.37 3.16 -24.19
C GLN A 150 30.02 2.19 -23.05
N ALA A 151 30.86 2.08 -22.03
CA ALA A 151 30.57 1.24 -20.86
C ALA A 151 29.34 1.74 -20.09
N GLN A 152 29.21 3.06 -19.91
CA GLN A 152 28.03 3.66 -19.30
C GLN A 152 26.76 3.41 -20.11
N ILE A 153 26.81 3.60 -21.44
CA ILE A 153 25.67 3.33 -22.34
C ILE A 153 25.22 1.87 -22.22
N ARG A 154 26.15 0.90 -22.26
CA ARG A 154 25.82 -0.53 -22.11
C ARG A 154 25.19 -0.85 -20.75
N SER A 155 25.68 -0.24 -19.68
CA SER A 155 25.11 -0.40 -18.33
C SER A 155 23.68 0.15 -18.27
N LEU A 156 23.45 1.31 -18.87
CA LEU A 156 22.14 1.96 -18.93
C LEU A 156 21.13 1.14 -19.74
N GLU A 157 21.55 0.59 -20.88
CA GLU A 157 20.74 -0.30 -21.71
C GLU A 157 20.28 -1.56 -20.95
N ALA A 158 21.18 -2.17 -20.17
CA ALA A 158 20.85 -3.32 -19.33
C ALA A 158 19.80 -2.97 -18.25
N GLN A 159 19.93 -1.79 -17.63
CA GLN A 159 18.96 -1.30 -16.64
C GLN A 159 17.59 -1.02 -17.27
N VAL A 160 17.55 -0.37 -18.44
CA VAL A 160 16.32 -0.12 -19.18
C VAL A 160 15.65 -1.44 -19.61
N ALA A 161 16.43 -2.40 -20.11
CA ALA A 161 15.92 -3.71 -20.48
C ALA A 161 15.29 -4.44 -19.28
N LYS A 162 15.93 -4.36 -18.10
CA LYS A 162 15.37 -4.91 -16.86
C LYS A 162 14.04 -4.26 -16.48
N LEU A 163 13.97 -2.93 -16.48
CA LEU A 163 12.74 -2.19 -16.15
C LEU A 163 11.60 -2.49 -17.13
N ARG A 164 11.90 -2.59 -18.43
CA ARG A 164 10.91 -2.96 -19.46
C ARG A 164 10.38 -4.38 -19.28
N LYS A 165 11.24 -5.32 -18.89
CA LYS A 165 10.82 -6.68 -18.56
C LYS A 165 9.89 -6.70 -17.34
N GLU A 166 10.24 -5.99 -16.28
CA GLU A 166 9.39 -5.87 -15.08
C GLU A 166 8.03 -5.25 -15.39
N LEU A 167 7.95 -4.30 -16.33
CA LEU A 167 6.68 -3.74 -16.81
C LEU A 167 5.85 -4.72 -17.63
N ALA A 168 6.48 -5.64 -18.37
CA ALA A 168 5.79 -6.63 -19.20
C ALA A 168 5.30 -7.84 -18.38
N ASP A 169 5.99 -8.17 -17.29
CA ASP A 169 5.73 -9.33 -16.44
C ASP A 169 4.57 -9.12 -15.42
N GLU A 170 3.79 -8.04 -15.52
CA GLU A 170 2.57 -7.80 -14.70
C GLU A 170 1.27 -8.06 -15.50
N PRO A 171 0.91 -9.33 -15.81
CA PRO A 171 -0.32 -9.63 -16.53
C PRO A 171 -1.56 -9.43 -15.63
N GLY A 172 -2.62 -8.86 -16.21
CA GLY A 172 -3.97 -8.83 -15.63
C GLY A 172 -4.32 -7.61 -14.78
N VAL A 173 -3.36 -6.73 -14.47
CA VAL A 173 -3.61 -5.49 -13.70
C VAL A 173 -4.46 -4.51 -14.50
N GLU A 174 -4.25 -4.37 -15.82
CA GLU A 174 -4.97 -3.39 -16.66
C GLU A 174 -6.49 -3.61 -16.68
N ALA A 175 -6.95 -4.88 -16.72
CA ALA A 175 -8.38 -5.19 -16.67
C ALA A 175 -9.00 -4.79 -15.32
N GLU A 176 -8.28 -5.02 -14.21
CA GLU A 176 -8.74 -4.63 -12.88
C GLU A 176 -8.65 -3.12 -12.66
N VAL A 177 -7.66 -2.45 -13.25
CA VAL A 177 -7.57 -0.97 -13.29
C VAL A 177 -8.80 -0.40 -13.99
N ALA A 178 -9.21 -0.96 -15.13
CA ALA A 178 -10.41 -0.52 -15.84
C ALA A 178 -11.68 -0.64 -14.98
N LEU A 179 -11.80 -1.72 -14.20
CA LEU A 179 -12.90 -1.91 -13.26
C LEU A 179 -12.90 -0.85 -12.13
N ILE A 180 -11.73 -0.49 -11.62
CA ILE A 180 -11.59 0.53 -10.56
C ILE A 180 -11.84 1.93 -11.13
N GLU A 181 -11.34 2.22 -12.32
CA GLU A 181 -11.57 3.49 -13.02
C GLU A 181 -13.07 3.75 -13.24
N ALA A 182 -13.85 2.71 -13.50
CA ALA A 182 -15.30 2.82 -13.66
C ALA A 182 -16.02 3.35 -12.42
N VAL A 183 -15.43 3.21 -11.21
CA VAL A 183 -16.00 3.69 -9.93
C VAL A 183 -15.13 4.76 -9.26
N ARG A 184 -14.13 5.31 -9.94
CA ARG A 184 -13.14 6.22 -9.33
C ARG A 184 -13.75 7.43 -8.65
N VAL A 185 -14.85 7.94 -9.21
CA VAL A 185 -15.56 9.11 -8.67
C VAL A 185 -16.21 8.75 -7.34
N ASP A 186 -16.85 7.59 -7.25
CA ASP A 186 -17.46 7.11 -6.02
C ASP A 186 -16.40 6.86 -4.94
N LEU A 187 -15.26 6.26 -5.31
CA LEU A 187 -14.15 6.05 -4.37
C LEU A 187 -13.58 7.37 -3.85
N ALA A 188 -13.41 8.37 -4.71
CA ALA A 188 -12.95 9.70 -4.31
C ALA A 188 -13.95 10.40 -3.36
N LEU A 189 -15.25 10.29 -3.64
CA LEU A 189 -16.30 10.82 -2.77
C LEU A 189 -16.32 10.14 -1.41
N LEU A 190 -16.21 8.81 -1.39
CA LEU A 190 -16.14 8.04 -0.14
C LEU A 190 -14.90 8.41 0.68
N HIS A 191 -13.75 8.60 0.02
CA HIS A 191 -12.53 9.03 0.70
C HIS A 191 -12.69 10.43 1.31
N SER A 192 -13.23 11.40 0.55
CA SER A 192 -13.46 12.76 1.06
C SER A 192 -14.44 12.78 2.24
N ARG A 193 -15.48 11.95 2.19
CA ARG A 193 -16.43 11.79 3.31
C ARG A 193 -15.74 11.20 4.53
N GLU A 194 -14.91 10.18 4.34
CA GLU A 194 -14.14 9.56 5.42
C GLU A 194 -13.19 10.56 6.09
N GLU A 195 -12.46 11.37 5.32
CA GLU A 195 -11.58 12.41 5.86
C GLU A 195 -12.36 13.43 6.72
N LYS A 196 -13.54 13.86 6.25
CA LYS A 196 -14.41 14.78 7.01
C LYS A 196 -14.88 14.15 8.31
N VAL A 197 -15.30 12.89 8.27
CA VAL A 197 -15.68 12.13 9.47
C VAL A 197 -14.50 12.03 10.43
N GLN A 198 -13.33 11.61 9.96
CA GLN A 198 -12.13 11.49 10.79
C GLN A 198 -11.76 12.84 11.43
N GLU A 199 -11.88 13.94 10.70
CA GLU A 199 -11.61 15.27 11.25
C GLU A 199 -12.61 15.67 12.34
N LYS A 200 -13.91 15.44 12.13
CA LYS A 200 -14.93 15.65 13.16
C LYS A 200 -14.68 14.81 14.40
N LEU A 201 -14.34 13.53 14.22
CA LEU A 201 -13.97 12.62 15.32
C LEU A 201 -12.80 13.17 16.13
N ARG A 202 -11.74 13.65 15.47
CA ARG A 202 -10.59 14.29 16.16
C ARG A 202 -11.02 15.52 16.95
N GLN A 203 -11.91 16.35 16.41
CA GLN A 203 -12.43 17.54 17.09
C GLN A 203 -13.25 17.18 18.33
N LEU A 204 -14.14 16.19 18.24
CA LEU A 204 -14.91 15.68 19.37
C LEU A 204 -14.01 15.15 20.48
N VAL A 205 -13.01 14.33 20.14
CA VAL A 205 -12.03 13.82 21.10
C VAL A 205 -11.26 14.95 21.77
N ARG A 206 -10.82 15.97 21.02
CA ARG A 206 -10.11 17.15 21.58
C ARG A 206 -10.99 17.95 22.53
N ARG A 207 -12.26 18.18 22.21
CA ARG A 207 -13.19 18.89 23.10
C ARG A 207 -13.36 18.16 24.43
N GLN A 208 -13.52 16.83 24.39
CA GLN A 208 -13.65 16.04 25.62
C GLN A 208 -12.38 16.05 26.48
N VAL A 209 -11.20 15.97 25.86
CA VAL A 209 -9.92 16.08 26.61
C VAL A 209 -9.82 17.45 27.28
N ASN A 210 -10.24 18.52 26.61
CA ASN A 210 -10.22 19.87 27.18
C ASN A 210 -11.27 20.05 28.29
N GLU A 211 -12.50 19.54 28.10
CA GLU A 211 -13.58 19.61 29.09
C GLU A 211 -13.29 18.75 30.32
N GLY A 212 -12.73 17.55 30.15
CA GLY A 212 -12.27 16.68 31.23
C GLY A 212 -11.03 17.20 31.97
N GLY A 213 -10.21 18.04 31.30
CA GLY A 213 -9.03 18.70 31.90
C GLY A 213 -9.38 19.91 32.77
N VAL A 214 -10.42 20.67 32.41
CA VAL A 214 -10.86 21.87 33.15
C VAL A 214 -11.58 21.52 34.46
N GLY A 215 -12.12 20.30 34.59
CA GLY A 215 -12.76 19.82 35.82
C GLY A 215 -11.82 19.48 36.98
N LYS A 216 -10.49 19.43 36.77
CA LYS A 216 -9.51 18.96 37.79
C LYS A 216 -8.76 20.08 38.51
N THR A 217 -9.02 21.36 38.22
CA THR A 217 -8.28 22.51 38.80
C THR A 217 -9.13 23.48 39.62
N ARG A 218 -10.32 23.09 40.10
CA ARG A 218 -11.14 23.94 41.00
C ARG A 218 -11.46 23.24 42.32
N GLY A 219 -10.88 23.78 43.39
CA GLY A 219 -11.10 23.41 44.79
C GLY A 219 -9.85 22.75 45.37
N THR A 220 -8.98 23.46 46.08
CA THR A 220 -9.24 24.33 47.24
C THR A 220 -8.25 25.49 47.30
N PRO A 221 -8.69 26.76 47.45
CA PRO A 221 -7.85 27.76 48.08
C PRO A 221 -7.95 27.55 49.60
N ASP A 222 -6.83 27.12 50.19
CA ASP A 222 -6.60 27.23 51.62
C ASP A 222 -6.78 28.68 52.07
N SER A 223 -7.53 28.87 53.16
CA SER A 223 -7.43 30.03 54.04
C SER A 223 -8.27 29.79 55.30
N PRO A 224 -7.88 30.29 56.48
CA PRO A 224 -6.52 30.57 57.00
C PRO A 224 -6.11 29.62 58.15
#